data_AF-A0A961SCW7-F1
#
_entry.id   AF-A0A961SCW7-F1
#
_cell.length_a   1.000
_cell.length_b   1.000
_cell.length_c   1.000
_cell.angle_alpha   90.00
_cell.angle_beta   90.00
_cell.angle_gamma   90.00
#
_symmetry.space_group_name_H-M   'P 1'
#
loop_
_entity.id
_entity.type
_entity.pdbx_description
1 polymer ?
#
loop_
_entity_poly.entity_id
_entity_poly.type
_entity_poly.pdbx_seq_one_letter_code
_entity_poly.pdbx_strand_id
1 'polypeptide(L)' 'MRGKHAKWTAKRRKAEAGGAWKRVTYTLPRTEAQKKAREFLEKYPKAAYWSEVESWRELPGDIIEFTMRRLPTAD' A
#
# COMPACT_ATOMS: atom_id res chain seq x y z
N MET A 1 -15.87 -0.78 -27.31
CA MET A 1 -14.59 -0.08 -27.02
C MET A 1 -14.20 -0.37 -25.57
N ARG A 2 -13.20 -1.22 -25.31
CA ARG A 2 -12.79 -1.62 -23.95
C ARG A 2 -11.68 -0.70 -23.46
N GLY A 3 -11.94 0.04 -22.38
CA GLY A 3 -11.10 1.10 -21.84
C GLY A 3 -9.80 0.58 -21.22
N LYS A 4 -8.70 0.82 -21.94
CA LYS A 4 -7.34 1.17 -21.53
C LYS A 4 -6.98 0.87 -20.06
N HIS A 5 -6.11 -0.12 -19.86
CA HIS A 5 -5.37 -0.38 -18.62
C HIS A 5 -4.82 0.91 -18.00
N ALA A 6 -5.26 1.21 -16.78
CA ALA A 6 -4.63 2.24 -15.95
C ALA A 6 -3.21 1.78 -15.59
N LYS A 7 -2.27 2.68 -15.82
CA LYS A 7 -0.83 2.46 -15.71
C LYS A 7 -0.47 2.52 -14.23
N TRP A 8 -0.06 1.41 -13.65
CA TRP A 8 0.31 1.29 -12.24
C TRP A 8 1.67 1.96 -11.99
N THR A 9 1.68 3.12 -11.33
CA THR A 9 2.93 3.77 -10.90
C THR A 9 3.16 3.57 -9.40
N ALA A 10 3.73 2.43 -9.03
CA ALA A 10 4.25 2.21 -7.68
C ALA A 10 5.59 2.96 -7.52
N LYS A 11 5.56 4.20 -7.02
CA LYS A 11 6.78 4.99 -6.77
C LYS A 11 7.44 4.49 -5.47
N ARG A 12 8.34 3.49 -5.58
CA ARG A 12 9.14 2.99 -4.45
C ARG A 12 10.25 4.00 -4.09
N ARG A 13 10.12 4.72 -2.97
CA ARG A 13 11.27 5.38 -2.32
C ARG A 13 12.00 4.35 -1.45
N LYS A 14 13.31 4.12 -1.70
CA LYS A 14 14.18 3.23 -0.90
C LYS A 14 14.40 3.85 0.49
N ALA A 15 14.19 3.07 1.56
CA ALA A 15 14.54 3.42 2.95
C ALA A 15 15.64 2.49 3.45
N GLU A 16 16.71 3.09 3.99
CA GLU A 16 18.00 2.54 4.43
C GLU A 16 17.91 1.80 5.78
N ALA A 17 18.90 0.96 6.10
CA ALA A 17 18.85 -0.10 7.10
C ALA A 17 19.15 0.36 8.56
N GLY A 18 18.35 -0.14 9.51
CA GLY A 18 18.42 0.13 10.96
C GLY A 18 17.08 0.61 11.52
N GLY A 19 16.11 -0.30 11.70
CA GLY A 19 14.78 0.02 12.26
C GLY A 19 13.84 0.85 11.35
N ALA A 20 14.15 1.00 10.06
CA ALA A 20 13.32 1.79 9.16
C ALA A 20 12.09 1.00 8.68
N TRP A 21 10.91 1.47 9.07
CA TRP A 21 9.62 1.05 8.53
C TRP A 21 9.64 1.04 6.99
N LYS A 22 9.27 -0.09 6.39
CA LYS A 22 9.01 -0.17 4.95
C LYS A 22 7.65 0.43 4.66
N ARG A 23 7.61 1.40 3.75
CA ARG A 23 6.39 2.07 3.30
C ARG A 23 6.14 1.81 1.82
N VAL A 24 4.88 1.60 1.46
CA VAL A 24 4.45 1.49 0.07
C VAL A 24 3.17 2.27 -0.12
N THR A 25 3.19 3.25 -1.03
CA THR A 25 2.02 4.04 -1.40
C THR A 25 1.39 3.47 -2.67
N TYR A 26 0.06 3.37 -2.68
CA TYR A 26 -0.76 2.94 -3.79
C TYR A 26 -1.82 4.00 -4.08
N THR A 27 -2.16 4.18 -5.36
CA THR A 27 -3.21 5.10 -5.82
C THR A 27 -4.15 4.33 -6.74
N LEU A 28 -5.27 3.85 -6.21
CA LEU A 28 -6.14 2.85 -6.85
C LEU A 28 -7.63 3.23 -6.72
N PRO A 29 -8.51 2.77 -7.62
CA PRO A 29 -9.95 2.84 -7.40
C PRO A 29 -10.32 2.24 -6.04
N ARG A 30 -11.36 2.76 -5.38
CA ARG A 30 -11.74 2.40 -4.01
C ARG A 30 -11.84 0.89 -3.76
N THR A 31 -12.48 0.16 -4.68
CA THR A 31 -12.66 -1.30 -4.58
C THR A 31 -11.32 -2.04 -4.67
N GLU A 32 -10.44 -1.60 -5.55
CA GLU A 32 -9.10 -2.19 -5.73
C GLU A 32 -8.15 -1.79 -4.59
N ALA A 33 -8.31 -0.61 -4.01
CA ALA A 33 -7.57 -0.17 -2.83
C ALA A 33 -7.86 -1.08 -1.63
N GLN A 34 -9.14 -1.40 -1.38
CA GLN A 34 -9.54 -2.32 -0.31
C GLN A 34 -8.94 -3.72 -0.50
N LYS A 35 -9.03 -4.26 -1.72
CA LYS A 35 -8.41 -5.56 -2.05
C LYS A 35 -6.90 -5.51 -1.82
N LYS A 36 -6.22 -4.47 -2.30
CA LYS A 36 -4.76 -4.34 -2.18
C LYS A 36 -4.30 -4.21 -0.73
N ALA A 37 -5.03 -3.47 0.09
CA ALA A 37 -4.76 -3.37 1.53
C ALA A 37 -4.92 -4.74 2.21
N ARG A 38 -5.98 -5.49 1.89
CA ARG A 38 -6.19 -6.85 2.41
C ARG A 38 -5.07 -7.80 1.99
N GLU A 39 -4.73 -7.85 0.70
CA GLU A 39 -3.61 -8.65 0.19
C GLU A 39 -2.29 -8.31 0.90
N PHE A 40 -2.05 -7.03 1.20
CA PHE A 40 -0.86 -6.61 1.92
C PHE A 40 -0.84 -7.14 3.35
N LEU A 41 -1.95 -7.07 4.07
CA LEU A 41 -2.07 -7.56 5.44
C LEU A 41 -2.05 -9.08 5.52
N GLU A 42 -2.57 -9.79 4.51
CA GLU A 42 -2.45 -11.24 4.39
C GLU A 42 -0.99 -11.65 4.14
N LYS A 43 -0.26 -10.91 3.29
CA LYS A 43 1.16 -11.17 3.01
C LYS A 43 2.09 -10.80 4.17
N TYR A 44 1.76 -9.73 4.88
CA TYR A 44 2.52 -9.23 6.02
C TYR A 44 1.57 -9.07 7.21
N PRO A 45 1.31 -10.13 7.98
CA PRO A 45 0.40 -10.07 9.11
C PRO A 45 0.84 -9.05 10.16
N LYS A 46 -0.12 -8.32 10.74
CA LYS A 46 0.17 -7.31 11.77
C LYS A 46 0.94 -7.88 12.96
N ALA A 47 0.61 -9.10 13.38
CA ALA A 47 1.28 -9.74 14.52
C ALA A 47 2.79 -9.91 14.29
N ALA A 48 3.21 -10.33 13.08
CA ALA A 48 4.60 -10.57 12.76
C ALA A 48 5.33 -9.31 12.28
N TYR A 49 4.67 -8.41 11.56
CA TYR A 49 5.31 -7.29 10.87
C TYR A 49 4.85 -5.90 11.32
N TRP A 50 3.98 -5.81 12.32
CA TRP A 50 3.30 -4.57 12.74
C TRP A 50 2.75 -3.76 11.56
N SER A 51 2.21 -4.46 10.57
CA SER A 51 1.70 -3.84 9.37
C SER A 51 0.41 -3.05 9.62
N GLU A 52 0.27 -1.92 8.94
CA GLU A 52 -0.93 -1.09 9.01
C GLU A 52 -1.01 -0.10 7.83
N VAL A 53 -2.17 0.53 7.67
CA VAL A 53 -2.33 1.73 6.83
C VAL A 53 -1.83 2.92 7.64
N GLU A 54 -0.76 3.56 7.17
CA GLU A 54 -0.17 4.74 7.81
C GLU A 54 -0.97 6.02 7.51
N SER A 55 -1.45 6.16 6.27
CA SER A 55 -2.20 7.33 5.82
C SER A 55 -3.03 6.99 4.60
N TRP A 56 -4.17 7.65 4.43
CA TRP A 56 -4.99 7.54 3.22
C TRP A 56 -5.74 8.84 2.95
N ARG A 57 -6.11 9.05 1.69
CA ARG A 57 -6.98 10.13 1.23
C ARG A 57 -7.77 9.72 0.00
N GLU A 58 -8.95 10.31 -0.14
CA GLU A 58 -9.79 10.19 -1.33
C GLU A 58 -9.34 11.23 -2.38
N LEU A 59 -9.29 10.80 -3.64
CA LEU A 59 -8.99 11.62 -4.81
C LEU A 59 -10.24 11.66 -5.73
N PRO A 60 -10.37 12.67 -6.60
CA PRO A 60 -11.46 12.72 -7.57
C PRO A 60 -11.55 11.45 -8.43
N GLY A 61 -12.78 11.00 -8.72
CA GLY A 61 -13.01 9.81 -9.55
C GLY A 61 -13.02 8.48 -8.79
N ASP A 62 -13.38 8.49 -7.50
CA ASP A 62 -13.46 7.30 -6.63
C ASP A 62 -12.12 6.56 -6.49
N ILE A 63 -11.05 7.33 -6.40
CA ILE A 63 -9.67 6.84 -6.26
C ILE A 63 -9.22 7.06 -4.82
N ILE A 64 -8.53 6.09 -4.24
CA ILE A 64 -7.91 6.16 -2.93
C ILE A 64 -6.40 6.14 -3.12
N GLU A 65 -5.73 7.14 -2.53
CA GLU A 65 -4.30 7.09 -2.30
C GLU A 65 -4.05 6.67 -0.85
N PHE A 66 -3.30 5.60 -0.62
CA PHE A 66 -3.00 5.11 0.72
C PHE A 66 -1.57 4.59 0.82
N THR A 67 -0.99 4.71 2.02
CA THR A 67 0.35 4.24 2.34
C THR A 67 0.24 3.11 3.36
N MET A 68 0.74 1.93 2.99
CA MET A 68 0.97 0.82 3.92
C MET A 68 2.33 0.96 4.57
N ARG A 69 2.45 0.64 5.86
CA ARG A 69 3.74 0.47 6.56
C ARG A 69 3.87 -0.95 7.12
N ARG A 70 5.12 -1.40 7.26
CA ARG A 70 5.48 -2.62 7.99
C ARG A 70 6.93 -2.57 8.50
N LEU A 71 7.27 -3.41 9.46
CA LEU A 71 8.66 -3.72 9.79
C LEU A 71 9.34 -4.49 8.65
N PRO A 72 10.66 -4.28 8.43
CA PRO A 72 11.41 -4.96 7.36
C PRO A 72 11.54 -6.47 7.59
N THR A 73 11.59 -6.90 8.85
CA THR A 73 11.71 -8.28 9.32
C THR A 73 10.53 -8.60 10.22
N ALA A 74 10.17 -9.88 10.34
CA ALA A 74 9.22 -10.31 11.35
C ALA A 74 9.86 -10.20 12.75
N ASP A 75 9.05 -9.90 13.76
CA ASP A 75 9.39 -10.07 15.18
C ASP A 75 9.56 -11.57 15.51
#